data_AF-A0A7W3YBN1-F1
#
_entry.id   AF-A0A7W3YBN1-F1
#
_cell.length_a   1.000
_cell.length_b   1.000
_cell.length_c   1.000
_cell.angle_alpha   90.00
_cell.angle_beta   90.00
_cell.angle_gamma   90.00
#
_symmetry.space_group_name_H-M   'P 1'
#
loop_
_entity.id
_entity.type
_entity.pdbx_description
1 polymer ?
#
loop_
_entity_poly.entity_id
_entity_poly.type
_entity_poly.pdbx_seq_one_letter_code
_entity_poly.pdbx_strand_id
1 'polypeptide(L)' 'MNEHQTSNQDLWFHSRYDSEDQDDGCQNELSIKPSQEEGGRLELLLTNVGFDNHSFDNTFSLTREDAKLLRDFLNNWLRH' A
#
# COMPACT_ATOMS: atom_id res chain seq x y z
N MET A 1 -4.43 1.52 -21.78
CA MET A 1 -4.65 0.43 -20.80
C MET A 1 -4.19 0.99 -19.47
N ASN A 2 -4.92 0.82 -18.37
CA ASN A 2 -4.45 1.37 -17.09
C ASN A 2 -3.23 0.56 -16.67
N GLU A 3 -2.08 1.22 -16.47
CA GLU A 3 -0.81 0.57 -16.16
C GLU A 3 -0.77 -0.03 -14.74
N HIS A 4 -1.85 0.14 -13.96
CA HIS A 4 -2.00 -0.34 -12.61
C HIS A 4 -3.22 -1.24 -12.44
N GLN A 5 -3.09 -2.28 -11.61
CA GLN A 5 -4.16 -3.11 -11.10
C GLN A 5 -4.45 -2.73 -9.65
N THR A 6 -5.73 -2.53 -9.32
CA THR A 6 -6.19 -2.29 -7.95
C THR A 6 -7.26 -3.29 -7.53
N SER A 7 -7.18 -3.76 -6.28
CA SER A 7 -8.16 -4.66 -5.67
C SER A 7 -8.35 -4.30 -4.20
N ASN A 8 -9.56 -4.52 -3.66
CA ASN A 8 -9.90 -4.31 -2.26
C ASN A 8 -10.56 -5.55 -1.61
N GLN A 9 -10.28 -6.75 -2.14
CA GLN A 9 -10.92 -8.00 -1.74
C GLN A 9 -10.20 -8.68 -0.56
N ASP A 10 -10.89 -9.60 0.12
CA ASP A 10 -10.33 -10.48 1.17
C ASP A 10 -9.59 -9.78 2.33
N LEU A 11 -10.03 -8.57 2.69
CA LEU A 11 -9.42 -7.71 3.71
C LEU A 11 -8.06 -7.11 3.31
N TRP A 12 -7.75 -7.11 2.01
CA TRP A 12 -6.58 -6.46 1.46
C TRP A 12 -6.97 -5.30 0.57
N PHE A 13 -6.16 -4.25 0.55
CA PHE A 13 -6.11 -3.30 -0.55
C PHE A 13 -4.77 -3.47 -1.26
N HIS A 14 -4.80 -3.71 -2.56
CA HIS A 14 -3.62 -3.83 -3.42
C HIS A 14 -3.65 -2.76 -4.51
N SER A 15 -2.51 -2.14 -4.76
CA SER A 15 -2.24 -1.31 -5.92
C SER A 15 -0.85 -1.67 -6.44
N ARG A 16 -0.79 -2.22 -7.65
CA ARG A 16 0.45 -2.71 -8.29
C ARG A 16 0.45 -2.41 -9.79
N TYR A 17 1.61 -2.38 -10.44
CA TYR A 17 1.67 -2.22 -11.89
C TYR A 17 1.32 -3.52 -12.63
N ASP A 18 0.70 -3.38 -13.81
CA ASP A 18 0.43 -4.50 -14.72
C ASP A 18 1.77 -5.04 -15.23
N SER A 19 1.97 -6.36 -15.24
CA SER A 19 3.21 -7.08 -15.58
C SER A 19 4.32 -7.25 -14.52
N GLU A 20 4.13 -6.77 -13.28
CA GLU A 20 5.05 -7.05 -12.14
C GLU A 20 4.87 -8.45 -11.51
N ASP A 21 4.21 -9.40 -12.21
CA ASP A 21 4.18 -10.81 -11.78
C ASP A 21 5.57 -11.49 -11.95
N GLN A 22 6.51 -10.84 -12.65
CA GLN A 22 7.92 -11.22 -12.71
C GLN A 22 8.74 -10.29 -11.82
N ASP A 23 9.37 -10.89 -10.82
CA ASP A 23 10.31 -10.32 -9.85
C ASP A 23 11.52 -9.67 -10.57
N ASP A 24 11.31 -8.50 -11.18
CA ASP A 24 12.34 -7.66 -11.79
C ASP A 24 13.10 -6.81 -10.76
N GLY A 25 12.79 -7.00 -9.48
CA GLY A 25 13.42 -6.34 -8.36
C GLY A 25 13.02 -4.88 -8.17
N CYS A 26 12.00 -4.38 -8.88
CA CYS A 26 11.45 -3.03 -8.70
C CYS A 26 9.95 -3.07 -8.44
N GLN A 27 9.61 -3.70 -7.32
CA GLN A 27 8.27 -3.79 -6.75
C GLN A 27 7.77 -2.37 -6.44
N ASN A 28 6.84 -1.81 -7.20
CA ASN A 28 6.08 -0.62 -6.78
C ASN A 28 4.69 -1.09 -6.38
N GLU A 29 4.64 -1.79 -5.26
CA GLU A 29 3.41 -2.38 -4.73
C GLU A 29 3.03 -1.69 -3.42
N LEU A 30 1.79 -1.25 -3.37
CA LEU A 30 1.14 -0.82 -2.13
C LEU A 30 0.13 -1.89 -1.74
N SER A 31 0.40 -2.57 -0.62
CA SER A 31 -0.56 -3.50 -0.02
C SER A 31 -0.91 -3.10 1.42
N ILE A 32 -2.19 -3.07 1.74
CA ILE A 32 -2.69 -2.75 3.09
C ILE A 32 -3.56 -3.90 3.59
N LYS A 33 -3.29 -4.39 4.81
CA LYS A 33 -4.07 -5.45 5.46
C LYS A 33 -4.17 -5.26 6.98
N PRO A 34 -5.14 -5.88 7.67
CA PRO A 34 -5.12 -5.99 9.13
C PRO A 34 -3.84 -6.68 9.61
N SER A 35 -3.25 -6.16 10.69
CA SER A 35 -2.11 -6.83 11.32
C SER A 35 -2.53 -8.17 11.91
N GLN A 36 -1.67 -9.17 11.72
CA GLN A 36 -1.85 -10.51 12.30
C GLN A 36 -1.29 -10.61 13.72
N GLU A 37 -0.36 -9.73 14.08
CA GLU A 37 0.33 -9.74 15.37
C GLU A 37 -0.25 -8.70 16.34
N GLU A 38 -0.60 -7.50 15.84
CA GLU A 38 -1.13 -6.41 16.66
C GLU A 38 -2.60 -6.09 16.31
N GLY A 39 -3.51 -6.66 17.11
CA GLY A 39 -4.94 -6.46 16.94
C GLY A 39 -5.35 -4.99 16.85
N GLY A 40 -6.07 -4.64 15.77
CA GLY A 40 -6.62 -3.30 15.56
C GLY A 40 -5.72 -2.33 14.80
N ARG A 41 -4.57 -2.78 14.30
CA ARG A 41 -3.69 -2.03 13.41
C ARG A 41 -3.78 -2.50 11.96
N LEU A 42 -3.28 -1.68 11.06
CA LEU A 42 -3.06 -2.06 9.66
C LEU A 42 -1.56 -2.21 9.40
N GLU A 43 -1.18 -3.24 8.66
CA GLU A 43 0.14 -3.40 8.05
C GLU A 43 0.09 -2.83 6.64
N LEU A 44 1.11 -2.06 6.31
CA LEU A 44 1.32 -1.34 5.08
C LEU A 44 2.64 -1.86 4.49
N LEU A 45 2.51 -2.68 3.46
CA LEU A 45 3.63 -3.17 2.68
C LEU A 45 3.86 -2.16 1.56
N LEU A 46 5.01 -1.52 1.61
CA LEU A 46 5.46 -0.55 0.64
C LEU A 46 6.81 -1.00 0.15
N THR A 47 6.85 -1.38 -1.10
CA THR A 47 8.10 -1.54 -1.82
C THR A 47 8.37 -0.20 -2.50
N ASN A 48 9.34 0.53 -1.95
CA ASN A 48 9.70 1.86 -2.41
C ASN A 48 11.20 1.91 -2.66
N VAL A 49 11.58 2.51 -3.78
CA VAL A 49 12.95 2.91 -4.04
C VAL A 49 13.19 4.22 -3.28
N GLY A 50 14.11 4.21 -2.32
CA GLY A 50 14.55 5.39 -1.61
C GLY A 50 15.25 6.40 -2.52
N PHE A 51 15.46 7.63 -2.03
CA PHE A 51 16.12 8.70 -2.80
C PHE A 51 17.57 8.39 -3.22
N ASP A 52 18.20 7.39 -2.59
CA ASP A 52 19.52 6.84 -2.90
C ASP A 52 19.48 5.64 -3.85
N ASN A 53 18.30 5.36 -4.43
CA ASN A 53 18.03 4.23 -5.31
C ASN A 53 18.15 2.86 -4.61
N HIS A 54 18.11 2.84 -3.27
CA HIS A 54 18.03 1.61 -2.50
C HIS A 54 16.56 1.18 -2.37
N SER A 55 16.25 -0.07 -2.72
CA SER A 55 14.91 -0.61 -2.47
C SER A 55 14.76 -0.93 -0.99
N PHE A 56 13.74 -0.36 -0.37
CA PHE A 56 13.37 -0.69 1.00
C PHE A 56 12.10 -1.55 0.95
N ASP A 57 12.25 -2.82 1.32
CA ASP A 57 11.11 -3.68 1.66
C ASP A 57 10.79 -3.47 3.14
N ASN A 58 10.04 -2.40 3.42
CA ASN A 58 9.66 -2.04 4.78
C ASN A 58 8.16 -2.25 4.99
N THR A 59 7.83 -3.03 6.02
CA THR A 59 6.47 -3.07 6.55
C THR A 59 6.27 -1.93 7.54
N PHE A 60 5.44 -0.96 7.18
CA PHE A 60 4.97 0.07 8.11
C PHE A 60 3.67 -0.40 8.78
N SER A 61 3.42 0.02 10.03
CA SER A 61 2.13 -0.25 10.68
C SER A 61 1.39 1.02 11.02
N LEU A 62 0.20 1.19 10.46
CA LEU A 62 -0.69 2.31 10.73
C LEU A 62 -1.55 2.02 11.96
N THR A 63 -1.67 3.03 12.82
CA THR A 63 -2.70 3.03 13.87
C THR A 63 -4.08 3.34 13.28
N ARG A 64 -5.13 3.20 14.10
CA ARG A 64 -6.50 3.57 13.66
C ARG A 64 -6.64 5.06 13.41
N GLU A 65 -5.94 5.88 14.17
CA GLU A 65 -5.92 7.32 14.04
C GLU A 65 -5.28 7.74 12.71
N ASP A 66 -4.15 7.12 12.35
CA ASP A 66 -3.51 7.33 11.04
C ASP A 66 -4.45 6.95 9.90
N ALA A 67 -5.14 5.81 10.02
CA ALA A 67 -6.09 5.34 9.01
C ALA A 67 -7.29 6.30 8.82
N LYS A 68 -7.77 6.93 9.90
CA LYS A 68 -8.83 7.96 9.82
C LYS A 68 -8.34 9.19 9.06
N LEU A 69 -7.12 9.66 9.34
CA LEU A 69 -6.54 10.79 8.63
C LEU A 69 -6.35 10.50 7.15
N LEU A 70 -5.86 9.30 6.81
CA LEU A 70 -5.73 8.84 5.43
C LEU A 70 -7.09 8.82 4.71
N ARG A 71 -8.12 8.26 5.36
CA ARG A 71 -9.49 8.26 4.82
C ARG A 71 -10.00 9.68 4.55
N ASP A 72 -9.80 10.59 5.49
CA ASP A 72 -10.30 11.97 5.36
C ASP A 72 -9.57 12.72 4.24
N PHE A 73 -8.26 12.52 4.10
CA PHE A 73 -7.48 13.02 2.97
C PHE A 73 -8.02 12.51 1.63
N LEU A 74 -8.21 11.19 1.48
CA LEU A 74 -8.72 10.57 0.24
C LEU A 74 -10.13 11.05 -0.10
N ASN A 75 -11.01 11.16 0.90
CA ASN A 75 -12.37 11.67 0.73
C ASN A 75 -12.38 13.12 0.24
N ASN A 76 -11.47 13.96 0.75
CA ASN A 76 -11.35 15.33 0.29
C ASN A 76 -10.86 15.37 -1.16
N TRP A 77 -9.84 14.58 -1.50
CA TRP A 77 -9.30 14.50 -2.87
C TRP A 77 -10.35 14.07 -3.89
N LEU A 78 -11.16 13.04 -3.61
CA LEU A 78 -12.20 12.53 -4.50
C LEU A 78 -13.36 13.51 -4.75
N ARG A 79 -13.50 14.57 -3.94
CA ARG A 79 -14.52 15.61 -4.09
C ARG A 79 -14.07 16.77 -4.98
N HIS A 80 -12.81 16.78 -5.38
CA HIS A 80 -12.20 17.76 -6.29
C HIS A 80 -12.02 17.16 -7.69
#